data_AF-A0A8T4RBN8-F1
#
_entry.id   AF-A0A8T4RBN8-F1
#
_cell.length_a   1.000
_cell.length_b   1.000
_cell.length_c   1.000
_cell.angle_alpha   90.00
_cell.angle_beta   90.00
_cell.angle_gamma   90.00
#
_symmetry.space_group_name_H-M   'P 1'
#
loop_
_entity.id
_entity.type
_entity.pdbx_description
1 polymer ?
#
loop_
_entity_poly.entity_id
_entity_poly.type
_entity_poly.pdbx_seq_one_letter_code
_entity_poly.pdbx_strand_id
1 'polypeptide(L)'
;MKKGMLFTVLMTFLGLVLLASAVLLSSNAGHSEEIAARIFLLDRVYEISNSIERMLQELVVYSGVSIAITNTTVSFEETLPNATTPFNASMAGFKAFIESTYPSTRVNLTLLTTAFPLIITPYEINYAHNQLGGREIVILPTAVNFNRYSVKATFIENITGCPNAGTHSPPLYVEAFSPAQNCPLREVGEDTYLYTEYGSLHFVMEGGKLTMRVNGTAAHLITNITFTADPTTRIEVYYPAVASINFTDFGISKEGRVRIQ
;
A
#
# COMPACT_ATOMS: atom_id res chain seq x y z
N MET A 1 37.92 -74.98 1.62
CA MET A 1 37.90 -73.90 0.59
C MET A 1 36.52 -73.28 0.37
N LYS A 2 35.45 -74.04 0.05
CA LYS A 2 34.11 -73.47 -0.25
C LYS A 2 33.50 -72.57 0.86
N LYS A 3 33.74 -72.87 2.15
CA LYS A 3 33.23 -72.07 3.29
C LYS A 3 33.92 -70.71 3.44
N GLY A 4 35.21 -70.62 3.12
CA GLY A 4 35.97 -69.37 3.20
C GLY A 4 35.55 -68.37 2.12
N MET A 5 35.30 -68.87 0.91
CA MET A 5 34.84 -68.06 -0.23
C MET A 5 33.45 -67.45 0.00
N LEU A 6 32.52 -68.22 0.59
CA LEU A 6 31.18 -67.72 0.94
C LEU A 6 31.27 -66.58 1.98
N PHE A 7 32.15 -66.73 2.98
CA PHE A 7 32.37 -65.70 3.99
C PHE A 7 32.98 -64.42 3.40
N THR A 8 33.92 -64.53 2.46
CA THR A 8 34.52 -63.36 1.79
C THR A 8 33.49 -62.61 0.96
N VAL A 9 32.62 -63.32 0.22
CA VAL A 9 31.53 -62.74 -0.57
C VAL A 9 30.52 -62.02 0.32
N LEU A 10 30.13 -62.63 1.45
CA LEU A 10 29.22 -62.01 2.42
C LEU A 10 29.80 -60.73 3.04
N MET A 11 31.09 -60.75 3.41
CA MET A 11 31.75 -59.56 3.97
C MET A 11 31.94 -58.44 2.94
N THR A 12 32.22 -58.78 1.68
CA THR A 12 32.26 -57.76 0.61
C THR A 12 30.88 -57.17 0.32
N PHE A 13 29.83 -58.00 0.33
CA PHE A 13 28.46 -57.51 0.20
C PHE A 13 28.07 -56.57 1.35
N LEU A 14 28.40 -56.95 2.59
CA LEU A 14 28.15 -56.11 3.76
C LEU A 14 28.93 -54.79 3.67
N GLY A 15 30.19 -54.84 3.24
CA GLY A 15 31.02 -53.65 2.99
C GLY A 15 30.42 -52.73 1.93
N LEU A 16 29.90 -53.28 0.83
CA LEU A 16 29.22 -52.52 -0.22
C LEU A 16 27.91 -51.88 0.28
N VAL A 17 27.13 -52.60 1.09
CA VAL A 17 25.89 -52.05 1.68
C VAL A 17 26.21 -50.91 2.64
N LEU A 18 27.25 -51.04 3.46
CA LEU A 18 27.72 -49.96 4.33
C LEU A 18 28.19 -48.75 3.52
N LEU A 19 28.97 -48.96 2.46
CA LEU A 19 29.43 -47.89 1.58
C LEU A 19 28.27 -47.17 0.89
N ALA A 20 27.31 -47.93 0.35
CA ALA A 20 26.12 -47.38 -0.29
C ALA A 20 25.27 -46.57 0.71
N SER A 21 25.10 -47.07 1.93
CA SER A 21 24.40 -46.36 3.00
C SER A 21 25.11 -45.06 3.41
N ALA A 22 26.45 -45.09 3.51
CA ALA A 22 27.26 -43.92 3.81
C ALA A 22 27.17 -42.85 2.71
N VAL A 23 27.19 -43.26 1.44
CA VAL A 23 27.01 -42.35 0.30
C VAL A 23 25.63 -41.72 0.30
N LEU A 24 24.57 -42.51 0.56
CA LEU A 24 23.19 -42.00 0.65
C LEU A 24 23.03 -41.01 1.80
N LEU A 25 23.58 -41.31 2.99
CA LEU A 25 23.54 -40.40 4.13
C LEU A 25 24.28 -39.10 3.85
N SER A 26 25.48 -39.17 3.24
CA SER A 26 26.27 -38.00 2.85
C SER A 26 25.52 -37.14 1.83
N SER A 27 24.94 -37.75 0.79
CA SER A 27 24.15 -37.04 -0.22
C SER A 27 22.92 -36.36 0.39
N ASN A 28 22.20 -37.04 1.28
CA ASN A 28 21.03 -36.47 1.95
C ASN A 28 21.40 -35.36 2.94
N ALA A 29 22.53 -35.49 3.63
CA ALA A 29 23.04 -34.44 4.51
C ALA A 29 23.36 -33.17 3.71
N GLY A 30 24.05 -33.30 2.56
CA GLY A 30 24.34 -32.17 1.67
C GLY A 30 23.07 -31.47 1.15
N HIS A 31 22.07 -32.24 0.72
CA HIS A 31 20.79 -31.64 0.30
C HIS A 31 20.04 -30.97 1.45
N SER A 32 20.09 -31.53 2.65
CA SER A 32 19.44 -30.97 3.83
C SER A 32 20.09 -29.66 4.29
N GLU A 33 21.42 -29.56 4.21
CA GLU A 33 22.15 -28.33 4.49
C GLU A 33 21.80 -27.21 3.49
N GLU A 34 21.71 -27.52 2.20
CA GLU A 34 21.29 -26.57 1.17
C GLU A 34 19.86 -26.06 1.41
N ILE A 35 18.93 -26.97 1.73
CA ILE A 35 17.55 -26.60 2.05
C ILE A 35 17.48 -25.75 3.32
N ALA A 36 18.23 -26.11 4.37
CA ALA A 36 18.28 -25.35 5.61
C ALA A 36 18.81 -23.92 5.39
N ALA A 37 19.86 -23.77 4.57
CA ALA A 37 20.39 -22.46 4.20
C ALA A 37 19.35 -21.62 3.45
N ARG A 38 18.61 -22.22 2.50
CA ARG A 38 17.53 -21.53 1.78
C ARG A 38 16.39 -21.10 2.70
N ILE A 39 15.95 -21.96 3.62
CA ILE A 39 14.90 -21.63 4.60
C ILE A 39 15.34 -20.47 5.48
N PHE A 40 16.56 -20.53 6.02
CA PHE A 40 17.11 -19.46 6.85
C PHE A 40 17.15 -18.10 6.12
N LEU A 41 17.50 -18.11 4.83
CA LEU A 41 17.48 -16.90 4.00
C LEU A 41 16.07 -16.36 3.78
N LEU A 42 15.09 -17.23 3.55
CA LEU A 42 13.69 -16.83 3.40
C LEU A 42 13.15 -16.21 4.69
N ASP A 43 13.46 -16.81 5.85
CA ASP A 43 13.12 -16.25 7.16
C ASP A 43 13.76 -14.88 7.33
N ARG A 44 15.02 -14.73 6.94
CA ARG A 44 15.72 -13.45 7.03
C ARG A 44 15.11 -12.37 6.12
N VAL A 45 14.76 -12.73 4.88
CA VAL A 45 14.05 -11.83 3.93
C VAL A 45 12.70 -11.41 4.54
N TYR A 46 11.99 -12.34 5.17
CA TYR A 46 10.71 -12.08 5.81
C TYR A 46 10.85 -11.12 7.00
N GLU A 47 11.82 -11.35 7.88
CA GLU A 47 12.12 -10.45 9.02
C GLU A 47 12.45 -9.02 8.56
N ILE A 48 13.34 -8.88 7.58
CA ILE A 48 13.73 -7.57 7.04
C ILE A 48 12.52 -6.86 6.44
N SER A 49 11.72 -7.58 5.65
CA SER A 49 10.50 -7.06 5.04
C SER A 49 9.50 -6.57 6.09
N ASN A 50 9.26 -7.34 7.15
CA ASN A 50 8.32 -6.95 8.20
C ASN A 50 8.82 -5.75 9.01
N SER A 51 10.13 -5.67 9.25
CA SER A 51 10.75 -4.52 9.91
C SER A 51 10.57 -3.24 9.09
N ILE A 52 10.87 -3.31 7.79
CA ILE A 52 10.68 -2.22 6.83
C ILE A 52 9.20 -1.78 6.77
N GLU A 53 8.28 -2.74 6.72
CA GLU A 53 6.84 -2.47 6.68
C GLU A 53 6.37 -1.70 7.92
N ARG A 54 6.73 -2.16 9.11
CA ARG A 54 6.35 -1.50 10.37
C ARG A 54 6.93 -0.09 10.49
N MET A 55 8.20 0.08 10.15
CA MET A 55 8.84 1.40 10.16
C MET A 55 8.16 2.36 9.17
N LEU A 56 7.80 1.88 7.97
CA LEU A 56 7.10 2.71 7.00
C LEU A 56 5.69 3.09 7.47
N GLN A 57 4.94 2.17 8.09
CA GLN A 57 3.64 2.48 8.70
C GLN A 57 3.74 3.62 9.72
N GLU A 58 4.76 3.61 10.57
CA GLU A 58 4.97 4.67 11.57
C GLU A 58 5.24 6.04 10.93
N LEU A 59 5.92 6.07 9.78
CA LEU A 59 6.31 7.32 9.12
C LEU A 59 5.22 7.90 8.22
N VAL A 60 4.25 7.10 7.80
CA VAL A 60 3.12 7.53 6.94
C VAL A 60 2.28 8.61 7.63
N VAL A 61 2.23 8.63 8.96
CA VAL A 61 1.56 9.67 9.75
C VAL A 61 2.05 11.08 9.41
N TYR A 62 3.31 11.22 8.99
CA TYR A 62 3.87 12.53 8.60
C TYR A 62 3.43 13.02 7.23
N SER A 63 2.78 12.18 6.40
CA SER A 63 2.30 12.55 5.05
C SER A 63 1.21 13.62 5.04
N GLY A 64 0.55 13.83 6.19
CA GLY A 64 -0.64 14.69 6.27
C GLY A 64 -1.90 14.06 5.66
N VAL A 65 -1.86 12.77 5.32
CA VAL A 65 -3.00 11.96 4.91
C VAL A 65 -3.31 10.94 6.00
N SER A 66 -4.49 11.05 6.60
CA SER A 66 -5.03 10.10 7.57
C SER A 66 -5.97 9.14 6.87
N ILE A 67 -5.85 7.85 7.21
CA ILE A 67 -6.58 6.76 6.55
C ILE A 67 -7.31 5.99 7.64
N ALA A 68 -8.62 5.83 7.48
CA ALA A 68 -9.44 5.02 8.38
C ALA A 68 -10.24 3.98 7.59
N ILE A 69 -10.12 2.72 8.01
CA ILE A 69 -10.78 1.59 7.36
C ILE A 69 -11.84 1.04 8.30
N THR A 70 -13.07 0.91 7.79
CA THR A 70 -14.18 0.20 8.42
C THR A 70 -14.63 -0.92 7.50
N ASN A 71 -15.51 -1.81 7.96
CA ASN A 71 -16.00 -2.95 7.15
C ASN A 71 -16.63 -2.54 5.81
N THR A 72 -17.17 -1.32 5.72
CA THR A 72 -17.91 -0.85 4.54
C THR A 72 -17.37 0.43 3.95
N THR A 73 -16.42 1.09 4.59
CA THR A 73 -16.01 2.44 4.20
C THR A 73 -14.51 2.62 4.39
N VAL A 74 -13.86 3.17 3.37
CA VAL A 74 -12.49 3.70 3.47
C VAL A 74 -12.55 5.21 3.44
N SER A 75 -11.98 5.84 4.45
CA SER A 75 -11.92 7.29 4.62
C SER A 75 -10.49 7.79 4.44
N PHE A 76 -10.33 8.81 3.61
CA PHE A 76 -9.10 9.58 3.44
C PHE A 76 -9.34 11.00 3.95
N GLU A 77 -8.54 11.43 4.91
CA GLU A 77 -8.60 12.77 5.49
C GLU A 77 -7.28 13.50 5.23
N GLU A 78 -7.34 14.65 4.57
CA GLU A 78 -6.16 15.43 4.23
C GLU A 78 -6.51 16.91 4.04
N THR A 79 -5.51 17.78 4.13
CA THR A 79 -5.64 19.20 3.78
C THR A 79 -4.94 19.47 2.47
N LEU A 80 -5.61 20.08 1.50
CA LEU A 80 -5.04 20.44 0.21
C LEU A 80 -4.75 21.94 0.13
N PRO A 81 -3.51 22.37 -0.19
CA PRO A 81 -2.29 21.55 -0.24
C PRO A 81 -1.79 21.15 1.15
N ASN A 82 -1.13 19.98 1.26
CA ASN A 82 -0.54 19.50 2.51
C ASN A 82 0.93 19.90 2.65
N ALA A 83 1.42 19.95 3.89
CA ALA A 83 2.82 20.23 4.20
C ALA A 83 3.65 18.93 4.14
N THR A 84 4.48 18.77 3.10
CA THR A 84 5.20 17.52 2.83
C THR A 84 6.63 17.47 3.35
N THR A 85 7.15 18.60 3.82
CA THR A 85 8.55 18.71 4.28
C THR A 85 8.92 17.70 5.36
N PRO A 86 8.11 17.51 6.44
CA PRO A 86 8.43 16.52 7.47
C PRO A 86 8.43 15.09 6.92
N PHE A 87 7.47 14.76 6.05
CA PHE A 87 7.38 13.44 5.43
C PHE A 87 8.61 13.13 4.57
N ASN A 88 9.01 14.05 3.70
CA ASN A 88 10.15 13.87 2.80
C ASN A 88 11.47 13.71 3.57
N ALA A 89 11.67 14.48 4.64
CA ALA A 89 12.83 14.36 5.49
C ALA A 89 12.89 13.00 6.21
N SER A 90 11.77 12.56 6.79
CA SER A 90 11.66 11.25 7.46
C SER A 90 11.88 10.09 6.49
N MET A 91 11.33 10.16 5.27
CA MET A 91 11.54 9.15 4.22
C MET A 91 13.01 9.07 3.79
N ALA A 92 13.68 10.21 3.60
CA ALA A 92 15.10 10.23 3.25
C ALA A 92 15.97 9.60 4.35
N GLY A 93 15.69 9.92 5.63
CA GLY A 93 16.37 9.32 6.77
C GLY A 93 16.12 7.80 6.86
N PHE A 94 14.88 7.36 6.65
CA PHE A 94 14.52 5.95 6.61
C PHE A 94 15.28 5.18 5.54
N LYS A 95 15.32 5.69 4.31
CA LYS A 95 16.09 5.07 3.22
C LYS A 95 17.56 4.91 3.59
N ALA A 96 18.20 5.96 4.09
CA ALA A 96 19.60 5.93 4.49
C ALA A 96 19.86 4.91 5.61
N PHE A 97 18.95 4.81 6.59
CA PHE A 97 19.03 3.85 7.68
C PHE A 97 18.90 2.39 7.20
N ILE A 98 17.91 2.09 6.36
CA ILE A 98 17.71 0.71 5.84
C ILE A 98 18.86 0.29 4.94
N GLU A 99 19.31 1.15 4.03
CA GLU A 99 20.38 0.79 3.08
C GLU A 99 21.76 0.68 3.76
N SER A 100 21.98 1.36 4.90
CA SER A 100 23.19 1.18 5.72
C SER A 100 23.12 -0.05 6.62
N THR A 101 21.95 -0.38 7.17
CA THR A 101 21.75 -1.54 8.04
C THR A 101 21.70 -2.85 7.24
N TYR A 102 21.10 -2.81 6.05
CA TYR A 102 20.91 -3.96 5.16
C TYR A 102 21.45 -3.64 3.75
N PRO A 103 22.74 -3.89 3.49
CA PRO A 103 23.37 -3.56 2.19
C PRO A 103 22.75 -4.27 0.98
N SER A 104 22.05 -5.39 1.20
CA SER A 104 21.31 -6.15 0.18
C SER A 104 19.92 -5.57 -0.13
N THR A 105 19.50 -4.52 0.58
CA THR A 105 18.21 -3.88 0.40
C THR A 105 18.37 -2.56 -0.35
N ARG A 106 17.45 -2.28 -1.27
CA ARG A 106 17.32 -0.99 -1.93
C ARG A 106 15.90 -0.48 -1.74
N VAL A 107 15.78 0.77 -1.32
CA VAL A 107 14.48 1.37 -1.04
C VAL A 107 14.16 2.40 -2.12
N ASN A 108 13.00 2.25 -2.76
CA ASN A 108 12.51 3.21 -3.75
C ASN A 108 11.29 3.93 -3.18
N LEU A 109 11.54 5.11 -2.60
CA LEU A 109 10.51 5.95 -2.00
C LEU A 109 9.99 7.03 -2.95
N THR A 110 10.51 7.10 -4.17
CA THR A 110 10.23 8.21 -5.08
C THR A 110 8.73 8.38 -5.30
N LEU A 111 8.02 7.28 -5.59
CA LEU A 111 6.57 7.30 -5.80
C LEU A 111 5.78 7.76 -4.57
N LEU A 112 6.23 7.40 -3.36
CA LEU A 112 5.59 7.82 -2.11
C LEU A 112 5.76 9.32 -1.87
N THR A 113 6.95 9.83 -2.14
CA THR A 113 7.27 11.25 -1.93
C THR A 113 6.70 12.17 -3.02
N THR A 114 6.35 11.64 -4.20
CA THR A 114 5.86 12.45 -5.33
C THR A 114 4.37 12.36 -5.55
N ALA A 115 3.74 11.18 -5.47
CA ALA A 115 2.34 10.97 -5.89
C ALA A 115 1.46 10.23 -4.86
N PHE A 116 2.06 9.72 -3.77
CA PHE A 116 1.40 9.01 -2.68
C PHE A 116 0.27 8.05 -3.12
N PRO A 117 0.59 7.01 -3.92
CA PRO A 117 -0.41 6.09 -4.43
C PRO A 117 -0.79 5.03 -3.39
N LEU A 118 -2.09 4.76 -3.26
CA LEU A 118 -2.68 3.75 -2.39
C LEU A 118 -3.58 2.83 -3.20
N ILE A 119 -3.54 1.54 -2.89
CA ILE A 119 -4.40 0.54 -3.51
C ILE A 119 -5.34 -0.02 -2.46
N ILE A 120 -6.64 -0.01 -2.75
CA ILE A 120 -7.71 -0.56 -1.92
C ILE A 120 -8.16 -1.90 -2.49
N THR A 121 -8.03 -2.97 -1.72
CA THR A 121 -8.47 -4.34 -2.10
C THR A 121 -9.66 -4.80 -1.26
N PRO A 122 -10.53 -5.70 -1.77
CA PRO A 122 -10.46 -6.38 -3.07
C PRO A 122 -11.03 -5.57 -4.25
N TYR A 123 -11.48 -4.34 -4.01
CA TYR A 123 -12.17 -3.53 -5.01
C TYR A 123 -11.26 -2.88 -6.07
N GLU A 124 -9.94 -3.05 -5.95
CA GLU A 124 -8.93 -2.53 -6.89
C GLU A 124 -9.08 -1.04 -7.21
N ILE A 125 -9.28 -0.24 -6.16
CA ILE A 125 -9.39 1.22 -6.29
C ILE A 125 -8.03 1.86 -5.99
N ASN A 126 -7.55 2.69 -6.90
CA ASN A 126 -6.33 3.46 -6.73
C ASN A 126 -6.67 4.87 -6.23
N TYR A 127 -6.21 5.22 -5.04
CA TYR A 127 -6.18 6.60 -4.57
C TYR A 127 -4.79 7.17 -4.87
N ALA A 128 -4.72 8.40 -5.39
CA ALA A 128 -3.47 9.08 -5.68
C ALA A 128 -3.58 10.58 -5.39
N HIS A 129 -2.61 11.09 -4.63
CA HIS A 129 -2.34 12.52 -4.54
C HIS A 129 -1.30 12.86 -5.60
N ASN A 130 -1.74 13.03 -6.86
CA ASN A 130 -0.91 13.12 -8.09
C ASN A 130 0.43 13.86 -7.91
N GLN A 131 0.40 14.97 -7.18
CA GLN A 131 1.57 15.62 -6.63
C GLN A 131 1.35 15.78 -5.12
N LEU A 132 2.07 15.03 -4.29
CA LEU A 132 2.03 15.19 -2.84
C LEU A 132 2.50 16.62 -2.49
N GLY A 133 1.69 17.36 -1.75
CA GLY A 133 1.87 18.82 -1.54
C GLY A 133 1.12 19.68 -2.55
N GLY A 134 0.55 19.06 -3.58
CA GLY A 134 -0.28 19.67 -4.59
C GLY A 134 -1.73 19.79 -4.15
N ARG A 135 -2.59 20.18 -5.09
CA ARG A 135 -3.98 20.57 -4.83
C ARG A 135 -5.00 19.65 -5.48
N GLU A 136 -4.58 18.44 -5.84
CA GLU A 136 -5.39 17.50 -6.61
C GLU A 136 -5.31 16.08 -6.03
N ILE A 137 -6.49 15.49 -5.85
CA ILE A 137 -6.66 14.08 -5.47
C ILE A 137 -7.41 13.38 -6.60
N VAL A 138 -6.97 12.17 -6.92
CA VAL A 138 -7.62 11.30 -7.90
C VAL A 138 -7.93 9.95 -7.26
N ILE A 139 -9.17 9.51 -7.40
CA ILE A 139 -9.61 8.16 -7.06
C ILE A 139 -10.02 7.47 -8.36
N LEU A 140 -9.26 6.45 -8.73
CA LEU A 140 -9.39 5.71 -9.99
C LEU A 140 -9.74 4.24 -9.69
N PRO A 141 -11.01 3.86 -9.83
CA PRO A 141 -11.42 2.46 -9.77
C PRO A 141 -11.07 1.71 -11.08
N THR A 142 -10.70 0.42 -11.00
CA THR A 142 -10.59 -0.44 -12.20
C THR A 142 -11.97 -0.87 -12.72
N ALA A 143 -12.94 -1.00 -11.83
CA ALA A 143 -14.34 -1.26 -12.12
C ALA A 143 -15.24 -0.54 -11.11
N VAL A 144 -16.46 -0.16 -11.51
CA VAL A 144 -17.45 0.44 -10.59
C VAL A 144 -18.07 -0.67 -9.73
N ASN A 145 -17.43 -0.95 -8.60
CA ASN A 145 -17.78 -2.03 -7.67
C ASN A 145 -18.03 -1.51 -6.24
N PHE A 146 -18.33 -0.23 -6.10
CA PHE A 146 -18.63 0.47 -4.86
C PHE A 146 -19.93 1.25 -5.01
N ASN A 147 -20.48 1.72 -3.88
CA ASN A 147 -21.84 2.24 -3.84
C ASN A 147 -21.90 3.75 -4.05
N ARG A 148 -21.01 4.49 -3.38
CA ARG A 148 -21.03 5.96 -3.39
C ARG A 148 -19.72 6.57 -2.96
N TYR A 149 -19.53 7.81 -3.36
CA TYR A 149 -18.57 8.73 -2.78
C TYR A 149 -19.27 9.70 -1.83
N SER A 150 -18.61 10.06 -0.72
CA SER A 150 -19.03 11.16 0.14
C SER A 150 -17.83 12.02 0.49
N VAL A 151 -17.88 13.29 0.11
CA VAL A 151 -16.83 14.26 0.40
C VAL A 151 -17.36 15.30 1.37
N LYS A 152 -16.67 15.46 2.49
CA LYS A 152 -16.88 16.55 3.42
C LYS A 152 -15.73 17.54 3.30
N ALA A 153 -16.04 18.77 2.90
CA ALA A 153 -15.06 19.83 2.73
C ALA A 153 -15.21 20.91 3.80
N THR A 154 -14.12 21.27 4.47
CA THR A 154 -14.09 22.35 5.46
C THR A 154 -13.16 23.44 4.97
N PHE A 155 -13.69 24.66 4.89
CA PHE A 155 -12.98 25.84 4.43
C PHE A 155 -12.80 26.84 5.58
N ILE A 156 -11.68 27.55 5.56
CA ILE A 156 -11.44 28.68 6.46
C ILE A 156 -12.24 29.91 6.00
N GLU A 157 -12.50 30.00 4.70
CA GLU A 157 -13.22 31.09 4.06
C GLU A 157 -14.70 30.84 3.95
N ASN A 158 -15.46 31.93 3.78
CA ASN A 158 -16.87 31.86 3.53
C ASN A 158 -17.17 31.21 2.16
N ILE A 159 -18.12 30.28 2.17
CA ILE A 159 -18.68 29.71 0.95
C ILE A 159 -19.58 30.77 0.30
N THR A 160 -19.40 31.02 -0.99
CA THR A 160 -20.17 31.99 -1.79
C THR A 160 -21.19 31.30 -2.69
N GLY A 161 -20.99 30.01 -2.98
CA GLY A 161 -21.90 29.20 -3.78
C GLY A 161 -21.83 27.72 -3.44
N CYS A 162 -22.99 27.11 -3.17
CA CYS A 162 -23.12 25.67 -3.00
C CYS A 162 -23.36 24.98 -4.36
N PRO A 163 -22.91 23.73 -4.50
CA PRO A 163 -23.12 22.97 -5.72
C PRO A 163 -24.60 22.71 -6.02
N ASN A 164 -24.92 22.65 -7.31
CA ASN A 164 -26.25 22.29 -7.79
C ASN A 164 -26.49 20.80 -7.63
N ALA A 165 -27.74 20.43 -7.32
CA ALA A 165 -28.12 19.03 -7.25
C ALA A 165 -28.03 18.39 -8.63
N GLY A 166 -27.40 17.22 -8.70
CA GLY A 166 -27.30 16.40 -9.90
C GLY A 166 -27.50 14.94 -9.57
N THR A 167 -27.71 14.13 -10.59
CA THR A 167 -27.83 12.68 -10.45
C THR A 167 -26.80 12.00 -11.32
N HIS A 168 -26.06 11.05 -10.77
CA HIS A 168 -25.07 10.28 -11.50
C HIS A 168 -24.81 8.93 -10.82
N SER A 169 -24.12 8.03 -11.52
CA SER A 169 -23.83 6.69 -11.03
C SER A 169 -22.34 6.39 -11.15
N PRO A 170 -21.64 6.04 -10.05
CA PRO A 170 -22.11 5.96 -8.66
C PRO A 170 -22.29 7.36 -8.05
N PRO A 171 -23.26 7.57 -7.13
CA PRO A 171 -23.54 8.90 -6.58
C PRO A 171 -22.40 9.44 -5.70
N LEU A 172 -22.14 10.74 -5.83
CA LEU A 172 -21.23 11.58 -5.06
C LEU A 172 -22.06 12.57 -4.28
N TYR A 173 -21.90 12.48 -2.96
CA TYR A 173 -22.47 13.42 -2.03
C TYR A 173 -21.39 14.39 -1.56
N VAL A 174 -21.69 15.68 -1.60
CA VAL A 174 -20.81 16.73 -1.11
C VAL A 174 -21.50 17.45 0.03
N GLU A 175 -20.80 17.57 1.16
CA GLU A 175 -21.15 18.42 2.28
C GLU A 175 -20.01 19.41 2.50
N ALA A 176 -20.32 20.68 2.79
CA ALA A 176 -19.29 21.67 3.02
C ALA A 176 -19.60 22.64 4.16
N PHE A 177 -18.56 23.04 4.86
CA PHE A 177 -18.64 23.88 6.06
C PHE A 177 -17.67 25.05 5.96
N SER A 178 -18.14 26.23 6.36
CA SER A 178 -17.33 27.41 6.63
C SER A 178 -17.80 28.14 7.89
N PRO A 179 -17.05 29.13 8.40
CA PRO A 179 -17.45 29.86 9.61
C PRO A 179 -18.82 30.55 9.50
N ALA A 180 -19.20 31.04 8.32
CA ALA A 180 -20.46 31.78 8.11
C ALA A 180 -21.57 30.97 7.43
N GLN A 181 -21.27 29.87 6.74
CA GLN A 181 -22.24 29.16 5.91
C GLN A 181 -21.94 27.66 5.84
N ASN A 182 -23.00 26.86 5.82
CA ASN A 182 -22.91 25.42 5.57
C ASN A 182 -23.68 25.07 4.30
N CYS A 183 -23.06 24.28 3.43
CA CYS A 183 -23.74 23.57 2.36
C CYS A 183 -24.10 22.17 2.87
N PRO A 184 -25.39 21.84 3.03
CA PRO A 184 -25.79 20.52 3.49
C PRO A 184 -25.37 19.45 2.48
N LEU A 185 -25.33 18.19 2.93
CA LEU A 185 -25.08 17.03 2.09
C LEU A 185 -26.01 17.03 0.87
N ARG A 186 -25.43 17.11 -0.33
CA ARG A 186 -26.15 17.13 -1.61
C ARG A 186 -25.51 16.16 -2.58
N GLU A 187 -26.34 15.44 -3.33
CA GLU A 187 -25.87 14.72 -4.51
C GLU A 187 -25.54 15.77 -5.60
N VAL A 188 -24.35 15.68 -6.17
CA VAL A 188 -23.86 16.67 -7.14
C VAL A 188 -23.83 16.11 -8.57
N GLY A 189 -23.48 16.91 -9.57
CA GLY A 189 -23.33 16.43 -10.95
C GLY A 189 -21.91 15.93 -11.27
N GLU A 190 -21.71 15.45 -12.50
CA GLU A 190 -20.41 15.01 -13.02
C GLU A 190 -19.36 16.12 -13.00
N ASP A 191 -19.74 17.37 -13.28
CA ASP A 191 -18.86 18.53 -13.25
C ASP A 191 -19.47 19.58 -12.32
N THR A 192 -18.85 19.75 -11.14
CA THR A 192 -19.43 20.55 -10.06
C THR A 192 -18.39 21.42 -9.38
N TYR A 193 -18.77 22.67 -9.11
CA TYR A 193 -17.96 23.62 -8.37
C TYR A 193 -18.61 23.99 -7.03
N LEU A 194 -17.77 24.11 -6.01
CA LEU A 194 -18.07 24.83 -4.78
C LEU A 194 -17.18 26.07 -4.75
N TYR A 195 -17.79 27.24 -4.57
CA TYR A 195 -17.07 28.52 -4.59
C TYR A 195 -16.89 29.07 -3.18
N THR A 196 -15.71 29.61 -2.91
CA THR A 196 -15.41 30.42 -1.72
C THR A 196 -15.13 31.85 -2.13
N GLU A 197 -14.85 32.72 -1.16
CA GLU A 197 -14.50 34.12 -1.41
C GLU A 197 -13.21 34.27 -2.24
N TYR A 198 -12.21 33.41 -2.02
CA TYR A 198 -10.91 33.49 -2.69
C TYR A 198 -10.52 32.21 -3.44
N GLY A 199 -11.47 31.31 -3.72
CA GLY A 199 -11.17 30.02 -4.31
C GLY A 199 -12.37 29.19 -4.75
N SER A 200 -12.08 27.94 -5.12
CA SER A 200 -13.08 26.95 -5.49
C SER A 200 -12.58 25.52 -5.27
N LEU A 201 -13.47 24.62 -4.90
CA LEU A 201 -13.26 23.17 -4.99
C LEU A 201 -14.04 22.62 -6.19
N HIS A 202 -13.31 21.99 -7.11
CA HIS A 202 -13.83 21.41 -8.34
C HIS A 202 -13.89 19.89 -8.22
N PHE A 203 -15.05 19.32 -8.51
CA PHE A 203 -15.31 17.89 -8.56
C PHE A 203 -15.59 17.47 -9.99
N VAL A 204 -14.86 16.47 -10.47
CA VAL A 204 -15.13 15.83 -11.76
C VAL A 204 -15.33 14.33 -11.54
N MET A 205 -16.47 13.81 -12.00
CA MET A 205 -16.74 12.39 -12.06
C MET A 205 -16.94 11.93 -13.50
N GLU A 206 -16.11 10.99 -13.95
CA GLU A 206 -16.21 10.39 -15.28
C GLU A 206 -15.93 8.89 -15.19
N GLY A 207 -16.89 8.05 -15.60
CA GLY A 207 -16.71 6.59 -15.59
C GLY A 207 -16.42 6.01 -14.20
N GLY A 208 -16.93 6.63 -13.13
CA GLY A 208 -16.66 6.24 -11.74
C GLY A 208 -15.33 6.75 -11.16
N LYS A 209 -14.47 7.38 -11.97
CA LYS A 209 -13.28 8.08 -11.48
C LYS A 209 -13.69 9.41 -10.85
N LEU A 210 -13.25 9.67 -9.62
CA LEU A 210 -13.42 10.95 -8.94
C LEU A 210 -12.11 11.75 -8.97
N THR A 211 -12.16 12.98 -9.47
CA THR A 211 -11.07 13.95 -9.39
C THR A 211 -11.53 15.15 -8.58
N MET A 212 -10.73 15.55 -7.59
CA MET A 212 -10.99 16.73 -6.76
C MET A 212 -9.82 17.69 -6.87
N ARG A 213 -10.10 18.97 -7.15
CA ARG A 213 -9.06 20.00 -7.31
C ARG A 213 -9.41 21.26 -6.53
N VAL A 214 -8.48 21.75 -5.71
CA VAL A 214 -8.62 22.97 -4.92
C VAL A 214 -7.88 24.13 -5.59
N ASN A 215 -8.62 25.15 -6.00
CA ASN A 215 -8.07 26.41 -6.48
C ASN A 215 -8.24 27.49 -5.41
N GLY A 216 -7.23 28.33 -5.18
CA GLY A 216 -7.29 29.38 -4.16
C GLY A 216 -6.75 28.93 -2.80
N THR A 217 -7.50 29.06 -1.73
CA THR A 217 -7.02 28.71 -0.38
C THR A 217 -7.17 27.24 -0.04
N ALA A 218 -6.55 26.86 1.07
CA ALA A 218 -6.50 25.47 1.49
C ALA A 218 -7.89 24.98 1.94
N ALA A 219 -8.18 23.72 1.62
CA ALA A 219 -9.41 23.04 2.04
C ALA A 219 -9.03 21.75 2.77
N HIS A 220 -9.69 21.51 3.89
CA HIS A 220 -9.59 20.24 4.60
C HIS A 220 -10.68 19.30 4.09
N LEU A 221 -10.29 18.15 3.54
CA LEU A 221 -11.16 17.21 2.84
C LEU A 221 -11.17 15.87 3.57
N ILE A 222 -12.38 15.35 3.81
CA ILE A 222 -12.62 13.98 4.24
C ILE A 222 -13.39 13.28 3.13
N THR A 223 -12.75 12.31 2.48
CA THR A 223 -13.31 11.56 1.36
C THR A 223 -13.59 10.12 1.78
N ASN A 224 -14.85 9.74 1.70
CA ASN A 224 -15.33 8.40 2.02
C ASN A 224 -15.73 7.65 0.76
N ILE A 225 -15.20 6.44 0.60
CA ILE A 225 -15.63 5.47 -0.41
C ILE A 225 -16.43 4.40 0.31
N THR A 226 -17.73 4.28 0.01
CA THR A 226 -18.60 3.29 0.64
C THR A 226 -18.84 2.10 -0.28
N PHE A 227 -18.64 0.90 0.24
CA PHE A 227 -18.83 -0.39 -0.43
C PHE A 227 -20.15 -1.04 -0.01
N THR A 228 -20.62 -2.00 -0.81
CA THR A 228 -21.72 -2.87 -0.36
C THR A 228 -21.21 -3.77 0.77
N ALA A 229 -21.98 -3.83 1.86
CA ALA A 229 -21.64 -4.62 3.02
C ALA A 229 -21.66 -6.11 2.70
N ASP A 230 -20.49 -6.66 2.40
CA ASP A 230 -20.22 -8.09 2.51
C ASP A 230 -19.41 -8.31 3.79
N PRO A 231 -19.99 -8.91 4.85
CA PRO A 231 -19.31 -9.13 6.12
C PRO A 231 -18.09 -10.06 6.02
N THR A 232 -17.91 -10.76 4.89
CA THR A 232 -16.76 -11.63 4.64
C THR A 232 -15.61 -10.92 3.92
N THR A 233 -15.88 -9.77 3.31
CA THR A 233 -14.88 -9.04 2.55
C THR A 233 -14.03 -8.17 3.48
N ARG A 234 -12.74 -8.54 3.62
CA ARG A 234 -11.76 -7.72 4.34
C ARG A 234 -11.19 -6.66 3.41
N ILE A 235 -11.47 -5.40 3.71
CA ILE A 235 -10.86 -4.28 3.00
C ILE A 235 -9.43 -4.07 3.52
N GLU A 236 -8.48 -4.01 2.60
CA GLU A 236 -7.08 -3.70 2.91
C GLU A 236 -6.63 -2.52 2.05
N VAL A 237 -5.80 -1.64 2.62
CA VAL A 237 -5.15 -0.53 1.91
C VAL A 237 -3.65 -0.73 1.98
N TYR A 238 -2.93 -0.60 0.87
CA TYR A 238 -1.47 -0.74 0.86
C TYR A 238 -0.78 0.17 -0.14
N TYR A 239 0.49 0.44 0.12
CA TYR A 239 1.40 1.07 -0.83
C TYR A 239 2.00 0.04 -1.79
N PRO A 240 2.03 0.34 -3.10
CA PRO A 240 2.70 -0.51 -4.06
C PRO A 240 4.24 -0.40 -3.94
N ALA A 241 4.91 -1.56 -3.94
CA ALA A 241 6.34 -1.75 -4.23
C ALA A 241 7.31 -0.70 -3.65
N VAL A 242 7.45 -0.66 -2.32
CA VAL A 242 8.23 0.38 -1.61
C VAL A 242 9.71 0.01 -1.41
N ALA A 243 9.99 -1.29 -1.24
CA ALA A 243 11.35 -1.78 -1.00
C ALA A 243 11.64 -3.00 -1.86
N SER A 244 12.87 -3.10 -2.35
CA SER A 244 13.40 -4.29 -3.01
C SER A 244 14.52 -4.87 -2.16
N ILE A 245 14.37 -6.14 -1.75
CA ILE A 245 15.38 -6.88 -1.01
C ILE A 245 15.98 -7.88 -1.99
N ASN A 246 17.28 -7.81 -2.26
CA ASN A 246 17.94 -8.65 -3.24
C ASN A 246 19.22 -9.30 -2.67
N PHE A 247 19.18 -10.62 -2.54
CA PHE A 247 20.31 -11.45 -2.17
C PHE A 247 20.86 -12.11 -3.45
N THR A 248 21.70 -11.38 -4.17
CA THR A 248 22.27 -11.79 -5.47
C THR A 248 23.02 -13.11 -5.41
N ASP A 249 23.71 -13.36 -4.29
CA ASP A 249 24.51 -14.58 -4.07
C ASP A 249 23.65 -15.85 -3.99
N PHE A 250 22.33 -15.70 -3.79
CA PHE A 250 21.37 -16.80 -3.64
C PHE A 250 20.22 -16.73 -4.65
N GLY A 251 20.20 -15.74 -5.55
CA GLY A 251 19.14 -15.55 -6.54
C GLY A 251 17.75 -15.24 -5.95
N ILE A 252 17.68 -14.73 -4.72
CA ILE A 252 16.41 -14.42 -4.04
C ILE A 252 16.16 -12.91 -4.10
N SER A 253 14.98 -12.53 -4.60
CA SER A 253 14.51 -11.15 -4.54
C SER A 253 13.07 -11.07 -4.03
N LYS A 254 12.76 -9.99 -3.30
CA LYS A 254 11.41 -9.70 -2.83
C LYS A 254 11.12 -8.21 -2.99
N GLU A 255 9.95 -7.91 -3.55
CA GLU A 255 9.36 -6.56 -3.48
C GLU A 255 8.42 -6.47 -2.28
N GLY A 256 8.71 -5.53 -1.38
CA GLY A 256 7.91 -5.21 -0.21
C GLY A 256 6.76 -4.28 -0.57
N ARG A 257 5.53 -4.76 -0.39
CA ARG A 257 4.34 -3.90 -0.26
C ARG A 257 4.17 -3.55 1.21
N VAL A 258 3.64 -2.37 1.48
CA VAL A 258 3.43 -1.90 2.86
C VAL A 258 1.94 -1.78 3.09
N ARG A 259 1.38 -2.60 3.97
CA ARG A 259 -0.02 -2.47 4.37
C ARG A 259 -0.18 -1.24 5.26
N ILE A 260 -1.30 -0.56 5.14
CA ILE A 260 -1.73 0.47 6.08
C ILE A 260 -2.84 -0.18 6.88
N GLN A 261 -2.59 -0.43 8.17
CA GLN A 261 -3.59 -0.96 9.09
C GLN A 261 -4.30 0.18 9.80
#